data_AF-A0A956J0L1-F1
#
_entry.id   AF-A0A956J0L1-F1
#
_cell.length_a   1.000
_cell.length_b   1.000
_cell.length_c   1.000
_cell.angle_alpha   90.00
_cell.angle_beta   90.00
_cell.angle_gamma   90.00
#
_symmetry.space_group_name_H-M   'P 1'
#
loop_
_entity.id
_entity.type
_entity.pdbx_description
1 polymer ?
#
loop_
_entity_poly.entity_id
_entity_poly.type
_entity_poly.pdbx_seq_one_letter_code
_entity_poly.pdbx_strand_id
1 'polypeptide(L)'
;MTDPNKKTPRSFQCRDALWVRFEQMAQELECSVDYLINDAMKQYARQRGYSAGQPAGAAAPLPPGPPSAAPPPPRSSKAPPPPSRSGP
;
A
#
# COMPACT_ATOMS: atom_id res chain seq x y z
N MET A 1 -9.67 -2.51 23.07
CA MET A 1 -10.27 -1.97 21.84
C MET A 1 -10.12 -0.45 21.87
N THR A 2 -9.30 0.12 20.99
CA THR A 2 -9.19 1.58 20.87
C THR A 2 -10.43 2.07 20.14
N ASP A 3 -11.19 2.96 20.77
CA ASP A 3 -12.39 3.53 20.16
C ASP A 3 -11.99 4.36 18.93
N PRO A 4 -12.43 3.98 17.71
CA PRO A 4 -12.03 4.64 16.48
C PRO A 4 -12.59 6.07 16.34
N ASN A 5 -13.58 6.46 17.16
CA ASN A 5 -14.17 7.80 17.14
C ASN A 5 -13.56 8.74 18.19
N LYS A 6 -12.61 8.27 19.00
CA LYS A 6 -12.00 9.09 20.05
C LYS A 6 -11.09 10.17 19.46
N LYS A 7 -11.62 11.40 19.33
CA LYS A 7 -10.83 12.60 19.05
C LYS A 7 -10.27 13.17 20.35
N THR A 8 -8.96 13.29 20.41
CA THR A 8 -8.24 13.93 21.54
C THR A 8 -7.55 15.19 21.03
N PRO A 9 -7.54 16.28 21.81
CA PRO A 9 -6.80 17.47 21.43
C PRO A 9 -5.30 17.14 21.36
N ARG A 10 -4.64 17.56 20.28
CA ARG A 10 -3.21 17.41 20.06
C ARG A 10 -2.63 18.75 19.63
N SER A 11 -1.55 19.18 20.26
CA SER A 11 -0.80 20.38 19.87
C SER A 11 0.40 19.98 19.01
N PHE A 12 0.69 20.78 17.98
CA PHE A 12 1.85 20.59 17.13
C PHE A 12 2.35 21.95 16.62
N GLN A 13 3.61 22.00 16.21
CA GLN A 13 4.16 23.17 15.53
C GLN A 13 3.77 23.14 14.05
N CYS A 14 3.21 24.23 13.55
CA CYS A 14 2.80 24.39 12.16
C CYS A 14 3.57 25.57 11.55
N ARG A 15 3.86 25.52 10.25
CA ARG A 15 4.42 26.66 9.51
C ARG A 15 3.30 27.65 9.17
N ASP A 16 3.49 28.93 9.43
CA ASP A 16 2.51 30.00 9.12
C ASP A 16 2.02 29.95 7.67
N ALA A 17 2.94 29.78 6.71
CA ALA A 17 2.60 29.72 5.30
C ALA A 17 1.69 28.53 4.92
N LEU A 18 1.76 27.42 5.67
CA LEU A 18 0.84 26.29 5.49
C LEU A 18 -0.51 26.58 6.14
N TRP A 19 -0.49 27.17 7.34
CA TRP A 19 -1.70 27.53 8.06
C TRP A 19 -2.59 28.47 7.25
N VAL A 20 -2.02 29.57 6.72
CA VAL A 20 -2.76 30.55 5.90
C VAL A 20 -3.45 29.90 4.70
N ARG A 21 -2.79 28.94 4.04
CA ARG A 21 -3.40 28.21 2.91
C ARG A 21 -4.55 27.30 3.35
N PHE A 22 -4.40 26.63 4.49
CA PHE A 22 -5.46 25.78 5.04
C PHE A 22 -6.66 26.60 5.53
N GLU A 23 -6.45 27.80 6.07
CA GLU A 23 -7.53 28.74 6.39
C GLU A 23 -8.28 29.16 5.13
N GLN A 24 -7.56 29.53 4.06
CA GLN A 24 -8.19 29.88 2.80
C GLN A 24 -9.01 28.71 2.23
N MET A 25 -8.44 27.50 2.17
CA MET A 25 -9.16 26.31 1.71
C MET A 25 -10.39 25.99 2.58
N ALA A 26 -10.28 26.17 3.90
CA ALA A 26 -11.40 25.97 4.82
C ALA A 26 -12.56 26.94 4.54
N GLN A 27 -12.26 28.20 4.22
CA GLN A 27 -13.27 29.18 3.80
C GLN A 27 -13.90 28.81 2.45
N GLU A 28 -13.09 28.46 1.45
CA GLU A 28 -13.57 28.13 0.09
C GLU A 28 -14.43 26.86 0.06
N LEU A 29 -14.10 25.86 0.89
CA LEU A 29 -14.79 24.57 0.96
C LEU A 29 -15.90 24.52 2.03
N GLU A 30 -16.14 25.63 2.75
CA GLU A 30 -17.06 25.72 3.88
C GLU A 30 -16.86 24.60 4.91
N CYS A 31 -15.61 24.26 5.19
CA CYS A 31 -15.20 23.18 6.10
C CYS A 31 -14.24 23.69 7.19
N SER A 32 -14.06 22.96 8.28
CA SER A 32 -13.09 23.35 9.33
C SER A 32 -11.65 23.00 8.95
N VAL A 33 -10.69 23.83 9.37
CA VAL A 33 -9.25 23.55 9.22
C VAL A 33 -8.86 22.20 9.85
N ASP A 34 -9.47 21.85 11.00
CA ASP A 34 -9.28 20.54 11.62
C ASP A 34 -9.67 19.39 10.69
N TYR A 35 -10.74 19.52 9.92
CA TYR A 35 -11.18 18.48 8.98
C TYR A 35 -10.11 18.26 7.91
N LEU A 36 -9.60 19.35 7.33
CA LEU A 36 -8.54 19.29 6.31
C LEU A 36 -7.25 18.67 6.86
N ILE A 37 -6.85 19.02 8.09
CA ILE A 37 -5.66 18.44 8.75
C ILE A 37 -5.85 16.93 8.97
N ASN A 38 -7.01 16.53 9.50
CA ASN A 38 -7.31 15.11 9.71
C ASN A 38 -7.30 14.34 8.39
N ASP A 39 -7.84 14.92 7.32
CA ASP A 39 -7.83 14.30 6.00
C ASP A 39 -6.43 14.19 5.39
N ALA A 40 -5.63 15.27 5.45
CA ALA A 40 -4.25 15.25 5.01
C ALA A 40 -3.40 14.22 5.77
N MET A 41 -3.58 14.09 7.09
CA MET A 41 -2.92 13.07 7.90
C MET A 41 -3.30 11.65 7.46
N LYS A 42 -4.58 11.38 7.21
CA LYS A 42 -5.07 10.10 6.68
C LYS A 42 -4.43 9.77 5.33
N GLN A 43 -4.44 10.74 4.41
CA GLN A 43 -3.86 10.57 3.07
C GLN A 43 -2.36 10.31 3.14
N TYR A 44 -1.61 11.08 3.95
CA TYR A 44 -0.17 10.92 4.09
C TYR A 44 0.20 9.54 4.68
N ALA A 45 -0.53 9.10 5.71
CA ALA A 45 -0.34 7.76 6.27
C ALA A 45 -0.57 6.67 5.23
N ARG A 46 -1.66 6.76 4.44
CA ARG A 46 -1.97 5.82 3.36
C ARG A 46 -0.88 5.81 2.28
N GLN A 47 -0.42 6.97 1.84
CA GLN A 47 0.66 7.10 0.84
C GLN A 47 1.97 6.43 1.29
N ARG A 48 2.22 6.39 2.60
CA ARG A 48 3.39 5.77 3.21
C ARG A 48 3.17 4.32 3.64
N GLY A 49 1.99 3.75 3.40
CA GLY A 49 1.66 2.37 3.76
C GLY A 49 1.28 2.15 5.23
N TYR A 50 1.04 3.23 6.01
CA TYR A 50 0.64 3.16 7.42
C TYR A 50 -0.89 3.09 7.63
N SER A 51 -1.68 2.72 6.60
CA SER A 51 -3.13 2.60 6.75
C SER A 51 -3.47 1.42 7.68
N ALA A 52 -3.80 1.72 8.93
CA ALA A 52 -4.28 0.75 9.91
C ALA A 52 -5.61 0.15 9.44
N GLY A 53 -5.55 -0.98 8.73
CA GLY A 53 -6.71 -1.63 8.14
C GLY A 53 -6.42 -2.48 6.90
N GLN A 54 -5.24 -2.38 6.30
CA GLN A 54 -4.77 -3.39 5.36
C GLN A 54 -3.61 -4.18 5.96
N PRO A 55 -3.63 -5.52 5.95
CA PRO A 55 -2.38 -6.26 6.09
C PRO A 55 -1.45 -5.76 4.99
N ALA A 56 -0.21 -5.43 5.36
CA ALA A 56 0.85 -5.09 4.42
C ALA A 56 0.90 -6.17 3.33
N GLY A 57 0.36 -5.88 2.14
CA GLY A 57 0.16 -6.91 1.12
C GLY A 57 -0.69 -6.54 -0.09
N ALA A 58 -1.56 -5.52 -0.04
CA ALA A 58 -2.27 -5.09 -1.25
C ALA A 58 -1.48 -3.96 -1.93
N ALA A 59 -0.51 -4.38 -2.74
CA ALA A 59 -0.03 -3.59 -3.86
C ALA A 59 -1.21 -3.00 -4.63
N ALA A 60 -1.02 -1.80 -5.18
CA ALA A 60 -1.94 -1.16 -6.12
C ALA A 60 -2.52 -2.20 -7.12
N PRO A 61 -3.76 -2.04 -7.60
CA PRO A 61 -4.29 -2.92 -8.64
C PRO A 61 -3.38 -2.79 -9.86
N LEU A 62 -2.54 -3.80 -10.08
CA LEU A 62 -1.85 -3.99 -11.34
C LEU A 62 -2.93 -4.10 -12.44
N PRO A 63 -2.71 -3.52 -13.63
CA PRO A 63 -3.62 -3.71 -14.75
C PRO A 63 -3.80 -5.22 -15.01
N PRO A 64 -4.98 -5.67 -15.49
CA PRO A 64 -5.24 -7.09 -15.68
C PRO A 64 -4.20 -7.67 -16.64
N GLY A 65 -3.27 -8.44 -16.10
CA GLY A 65 -2.35 -9.26 -16.88
C GLY A 65 -3.15 -10.33 -17.63
N PRO A 66 -2.67 -10.78 -18.80
CA PRO A 66 -3.36 -11.77 -19.60
C PRO A 66 -3.58 -13.08 -18.83
N PRO A 67 -4.65 -13.85 -19.13
CA PRO A 67 -5.02 -15.04 -18.37
C PRO A 67 -3.88 -16.07 -18.38
N SER A 68 -3.55 -16.56 -17.18
CA SER A 68 -2.58 -17.63 -16.95
C SER A 68 -2.96 -18.86 -17.79
N ALA A 69 -2.13 -19.19 -18.76
CA ALA A 69 -2.23 -20.45 -19.50
C ALA A 69 -1.99 -21.61 -18.53
N ALA A 70 -2.84 -22.64 -18.62
CA ALA A 70 -2.81 -23.86 -17.84
C ALA A 70 -1.41 -24.52 -17.77
N PRO A 71 -1.09 -25.26 -16.70
CA PRO A 71 0.20 -25.93 -16.58
C PRO A 71 0.38 -26.98 -17.71
N PRO A 72 1.60 -27.12 -18.28
CA PRO A 72 1.87 -28.15 -19.27
C PRO A 72 1.86 -29.55 -18.61
N PRO A 73 1.53 -30.62 -19.37
CA PRO A 73 1.49 -31.98 -18.83
C PRO A 73 2.89 -32.49 -18.42
N PRO A 74 2.97 -33.47 -17.51
CA PRO A 74 4.24 -34.00 -17.01
C PRO A 74 5.00 -34.71 -18.13
N ARG A 75 6.27 -34.31 -18.31
CA ARG A 75 7.19 -34.95 -19.26
C ARG A 75 7.63 -36.30 -18.69
N SER A 76 7.31 -37.38 -19.41
CA SER A 76 7.80 -38.74 -19.14
C SER A 76 9.33 -38.76 -19.13
N SER A 77 9.90 -39.13 -18.00
CA SER A 77 11.34 -39.30 -17.80
C SER A 77 11.87 -40.49 -18.62
N LYS A 78 12.57 -40.21 -19.73
CA LYS A 78 13.48 -41.18 -20.34
C LYS A 78 14.77 -41.23 -19.50
N ALA A 79 15.12 -42.43 -19.03
CA ALA A 79 16.32 -42.71 -18.25
C ALA A 79 17.62 -42.38 -19.02
N PRO A 80 18.72 -42.02 -18.33
CA PRO A 80 20.02 -41.82 -18.97
C PRO A 80 20.69 -43.18 -19.30
N PRO A 81 21.54 -43.25 -20.34
CA PRO A 81 22.32 -44.45 -20.63
C PRO A 81 23.49 -44.62 -19.64
N PRO A 82 23.98 -45.85 -19.40
CA PRO A 82 25.08 -46.11 -18.47
C PRO A 82 26.45 -45.71 -19.06
N PRO A 83 27.43 -45.31 -18.21
CA PRO A 83 28.78 -44.97 -18.68
C PRO A 83 29.60 -46.22 -19.03
N SER A 84 30.31 -46.15 -20.17
CA SER A 84 31.31 -47.11 -20.60
C SER A 84 32.49 -47.15 -19.61
N ARG A 85 32.81 -48.33 -19.08
CA ARG A 85 33.96 -48.55 -18.19
C ARG A 85 35.18 -48.95 -19.05
N SER A 86 36.21 -48.11 -19.05
CA SER A 86 37.49 -48.35 -19.74
C SER A 86 38.57 -48.79 -18.74
N GLY A 87 39.19 -49.96 -19.02
CA GLY A 87 40.54 -50.40 -18.59
C GLY A 87 40.77 -50.66 -17.09
N PRO A 88 41.79 -51.46 -16.68
CA PRO A 88 43.05 -51.78 -17.37
C PRO A 88 43.12 -53.15 -18.06
#